data_AF-E4N6W8-F1
#
_entry.id   AF-E4N6W8-F1
#
_cell.length_a   1.000
_cell.length_b   1.000
_cell.length_c   1.000
_cell.angle_alpha   90.00
_cell.angle_beta   90.00
_cell.angle_gamma   90.00
#
_symmetry.space_group_name_H-M   'P 1'
#
loop_
_entity.id
_entity.type
_entity.pdbx_description
1 polymer ?
#
loop_
_entity_poly.entity_id
_entity_poly.type
_entity_poly.pdbx_seq_one_letter_code
_entity_poly.pdbx_strand_id
1 'polypeptide(L)' 'MVRGGAEVDVVVTARTLVRDLLVQADRIDPAATADRGLTTLLPGERAVIRIRGLAATPSGAWVRAAVFCVEPS' A
#
# COMPACT_ATOMS: atom_id res chain seq x y z
N MET A 1 17.63 -10.12 -18.06
CA MET A 1 16.42 -9.46 -18.61
C MET A 1 15.44 -9.29 -17.47
N VAL A 2 15.23 -8.07 -16.99
CA VAL A 2 14.13 -7.77 -16.07
C VAL A 2 12.82 -8.02 -16.81
N ARG A 3 12.06 -9.04 -16.44
CA ARG A 3 10.65 -9.10 -16.83
C ARG A 3 10.00 -7.90 -16.14
N GLY A 4 9.56 -6.92 -16.91
CA GLY A 4 8.86 -5.74 -16.40
C GLY A 4 7.61 -6.21 -15.65
N GLY A 5 7.72 -6.28 -14.33
CA GLY A 5 6.60 -6.58 -13.45
C GLY A 5 5.57 -5.44 -13.49
N ALA A 6 4.38 -5.71 -13.00
CA ALA A 6 3.39 -4.67 -12.81
C ALA A 6 3.83 -3.69 -11.70
N GLU A 7 3.37 -2.45 -11.81
CA GLU A 7 3.46 -1.45 -10.75
C GLU A 7 2.06 -0.88 -10.52
N VAL A 8 1.74 -0.58 -9.27
CA VAL A 8 0.45 0.02 -8.90
C VAL A 8 0.64 1.12 -7.86
N ASP A 9 -0.17 2.17 -7.96
CA ASP A 9 -0.25 3.22 -6.96
C ASP A 9 -1.48 2.97 -6.07
N VAL A 10 -1.25 2.83 -4.77
CA VAL A 10 -2.32 2.75 -3.76
C VAL A 10 -2.56 4.14 -3.21
N VAL A 11 -3.72 4.70 -3.54
CA VAL A 11 -4.14 6.02 -3.07
C VAL A 11 -5.02 5.86 -1.85
N VAL A 12 -4.58 6.39 -0.72
CA VAL A 12 -5.33 6.37 0.54
C VAL A 12 -5.70 7.80 0.92
N THR A 13 -6.99 8.06 1.08
CA THR A 13 -7.52 9.32 1.60
C THR A 13 -8.09 9.08 2.99
N ALA A 14 -7.56 9.77 3.99
CA ALA A 14 -7.97 9.63 5.37
C ALA A 14 -9.24 10.44 5.64
N ARG A 15 -10.30 9.79 6.13
CA ARG A 15 -11.52 10.48 6.62
C ARG A 15 -11.45 10.82 8.10
N THR A 16 -10.60 10.11 8.82
CA THR A 16 -10.29 10.28 10.25
C THR A 16 -8.77 10.21 10.40
N LEU A 17 -8.24 10.42 11.61
CA LEU A 17 -6.84 10.13 11.87
C LEU A 17 -6.54 8.67 11.52
N VAL A 18 -5.50 8.43 10.72
CA VAL A 18 -4.94 7.11 10.43
C VAL A 18 -3.51 7.09 10.95
N ARG A 19 -3.23 6.22 11.92
CA ARG A 19 -1.89 6.00 12.44
C ARG A 19 -1.29 4.75 11.85
N ASP A 20 0.02 4.78 11.63
CA ASP A 20 0.82 3.63 11.21
C ASP A 20 0.27 2.96 9.93
N LEU A 21 -0.18 3.77 8.96
CA LEU A 21 -0.60 3.28 7.65
C LEU A 21 0.60 2.62 6.95
N LEU A 22 0.41 1.36 6.57
CA LEU A 22 1.39 0.55 5.87
C LEU A 22 0.70 -0.27 4.77
N VAL A 23 1.39 -0.43 3.64
CA VAL A 23 1.09 -1.49 2.68
C VAL A 23 2.19 -2.54 2.79
N GLN A 24 1.82 -3.74 3.24
CA GLN A 24 2.70 -4.90 3.34
C GLN A 24 2.83 -5.56 1.95
N ALA A 25 3.65 -4.95 1.08
CA ALA A 25 3.76 -5.34 -0.33
C ALA A 25 4.12 -6.82 -0.54
N ASP A 26 4.94 -7.38 0.35
CA ASP A 26 5.36 -8.78 0.38
C ASP A 26 4.19 -9.77 0.58
N ARG A 27 3.08 -9.32 1.17
CA ARG A 27 1.84 -10.10 1.27
C ARG A 27 1.05 -10.18 -0.05
N ILE A 28 1.36 -9.32 -1.01
CA ILE A 28 0.76 -9.33 -2.35
C ILE A 28 1.63 -10.20 -3.28
N ASP A 29 2.94 -9.96 -3.28
CA ASP A 29 3.94 -10.72 -4.04
C ASP A 29 5.27 -10.69 -3.26
N PRO A 30 5.96 -11.84 -3.06
CA PRO A 30 7.22 -11.88 -2.31
C PRO A 30 8.34 -10.97 -2.86
N ALA A 31 8.31 -10.64 -4.16
CA ALA A 31 9.28 -9.72 -4.76
C ALA A 31 8.83 -8.25 -4.70
N ALA A 32 7.61 -7.97 -4.23
CA ALA A 32 7.07 -6.64 -4.24
C ALA A 32 7.60 -5.77 -3.11
N THR A 33 7.80 -4.49 -3.41
CA THR A 33 8.25 -3.47 -2.47
C THR A 33 7.37 -2.24 -2.56
N ALA A 34 7.08 -1.64 -1.40
CA ALA A 34 6.45 -0.32 -1.31
C ALA A 34 7.54 0.76 -1.25
N ASP A 35 7.33 1.89 -1.91
CA ASP A 35 8.28 3.01 -1.91
C ASP A 35 8.27 3.83 -0.61
N ARG A 36 7.34 3.55 0.30
CA ARG A 36 7.23 4.19 1.61
C ARG A 36 6.83 3.18 2.70
N GLY A 37 7.34 3.43 3.91
CA GLY A 37 6.93 2.73 5.12
C GLY A 37 5.78 3.42 5.87
N LEU A 38 5.76 3.24 7.19
CA LEU A 38 4.75 3.76 8.10
C LEU A 38 4.47 5.25 7.86
N THR A 39 3.20 5.57 7.65
CA THR A 39 2.72 6.93 7.40
C THR A 39 1.56 7.26 8.33
N THR A 40 1.56 8.45 8.92
CA THR A 40 0.39 8.99 9.61
C THR A 40 -0.33 9.95 8.68
N LEU A 41 -1.67 9.86 8.63
CA LEU A 41 -2.51 10.78 7.87
C LEU A 41 -3.55 11.44 8.78
N LEU A 42 -3.66 12.76 8.71
CA LEU A 42 -4.73 13.54 9.33
C LEU A 42 -6.01 13.48 8.49
N PRO A 43 -7.18 13.84 9.05
CA PRO A 43 -8.42 13.94 8.29
C PRO A 43 -8.27 14.87 7.07
N GLY A 44 -8.62 14.35 5.89
CA GLY A 44 -8.50 15.05 4.61
C GLY A 44 -7.14 14.87 3.92
N GLU A 45 -6.12 14.36 4.60
CA GLU A 45 -4.83 14.07 3.99
C GLU A 45 -4.88 12.83 3.09
N ARG A 46 -3.91 12.78 2.18
CA ARG A 46 -3.80 11.73 1.18
C ARG A 46 -2.37 11.24 1.04
N ALA A 47 -2.20 9.94 0.99
CA ALA A 47 -0.97 9.27 0.59
C ALA A 47 -1.13 8.58 -0.77
N VAL A 48 -0.03 8.54 -1.52
CA VAL A 48 0.15 7.65 -2.67
C VAL A 48 1.33 6.76 -2.33
N ILE A 49 1.11 5.45 -2.30
CA ILE A 49 2.13 4.44 -2.00
C ILE A 49 2.32 3.61 -3.25
N ARG A 50 3.52 3.63 -3.84
CA ARG A 50 3.81 2.88 -5.06
C ARG A 50 4.34 1.50 -4.72
N ILE A 51 3.71 0.48 -5.30
CA ILE A 51 4.14 -0.91 -5.21
C ILE A 51 4.76 -1.32 -6.54
N ARG A 52 5.97 -1.89 -6.48
CA ARG A 52 6.72 -2.38 -7.65
C ARG A 52 7.14 -3.82 -7.42
N GLY A 53 7.56 -4.50 -8.48
CA GLY A 53 8.05 -5.89 -8.41
C GLY A 53 6.95 -6.94 -8.43
N LEU A 54 5.73 -6.57 -8.81
CA LEU A 54 4.58 -7.47 -8.89
C LEU A 54 4.67 -8.35 -10.14
N ALA A 55 4.40 -9.65 -10.03
CA ALA A 55 4.31 -10.52 -11.20
C ALA A 55 3.17 -10.15 -12.16
N ALA A 56 2.07 -9.59 -11.62
CA ALA A 56 0.92 -9.10 -12.37
C ALA A 56 0.14 -8.06 -11.54
N THR A 57 -0.77 -7.31 -12.18
CA THR A 57 -1.63 -6.35 -11.48
C THR A 57 -2.54 -7.07 -10.47
N PRO A 58 -2.43 -6.79 -9.15
CA PRO A 58 -3.23 -7.45 -8.14
C PRO A 58 -4.68 -6.97 -8.17
N SER A 59 -5.59 -7.80 -7.67
CA SER A 59 -6.96 -7.37 -7.43
C SER A 59 -7.03 -6.35 -6.30
N GLY A 60 -8.01 -5.43 -6.36
CA GLY A 60 -8.21 -4.46 -5.28
C GLY A 60 -8.53 -5.10 -3.93
N ALA A 61 -9.11 -6.31 -3.89
CA ALA A 61 -9.35 -7.05 -2.66
C ALA A 61 -8.06 -7.52 -2.01
N TRP A 62 -7.12 -8.02 -2.82
CA TRP A 62 -5.78 -8.42 -2.35
C TRP A 62 -4.98 -7.23 -1.83
N VAL A 63 -5.01 -6.10 -2.55
CA VAL A 63 -4.38 -4.86 -2.09
C VAL A 63 -4.94 -4.45 -0.73
N ARG A 64 -6.27 -4.43 -0.55
CA ARG A 64 -6.91 -4.10 0.73
C ARG A 64 -6.49 -5.03 1.87
N ALA A 65 -6.36 -6.32 1.61
CA ALA A 65 -5.93 -7.30 2.60
C ALA A 65 -4.45 -7.14 3.04
N ALA A 66 -3.66 -6.37 2.27
CA ALA A 66 -2.28 -6.03 2.59
C ALA A 66 -2.13 -4.62 3.20
N VAL A 67 -3.22 -3.88 3.38
CA VAL A 67 -3.21 -2.59 4.07
C VAL A 67 -3.38 -2.83 5.57
N PHE A 68 -2.50 -2.21 6.35
CA PHE A 68 -2.57 -2.18 7.81
C PHE A 68 -2.57 -0.74 8.31
N CYS A 69 -3.32 -0.48 9.37
CA CYS A 69 -3.19 0.70 10.21
C CYS A 69 -3.63 0.35 11.64
N VAL A 70 -3.28 1.20 12.60
CA VAL A 70 -3.72 1.02 13.99
C VAL A 70 -5.15 1.55 14.13
N GLU A 71 -6.06 0.71 14.62
CA GLU A 71 -7.41 1.12 14.99
C GLU A 71 -7.35 2.19 16.11
N PRO A 72 -8.21 3.22 16.06
CA PRO A 72 -8.34 4.15 17.16
C PRO A 72 -8.86 3.41 18.40
N SER A 73 -8.13 3.55 19.52
CA SER A 73 -8.53 3.10 20.85
C SER A 73 -9.73 3.87 21.39
#